data_AF-A0A427A896-F1
#
_entry.id   AF-A0A427A896-F1
#
_cell.length_a   1.000
_cell.length_b   1.000
_cell.length_c   1.000
_cell.angle_alpha   90.00
_cell.angle_beta   90.00
_cell.angle_gamma   90.00
#
_symmetry.space_group_name_H-M   'P 1'
#
loop_
_entity.id
_entity.type
_entity.pdbx_description
1 polymer ?
#
loop_
_entity_poly.entity_id
_entity_poly.type
_entity_poly.pdbx_seq_one_letter_code
_entity_poly.pdbx_strand_id
1 'polypeptide(L)'
;EATKNTIDKEEWLHTGDIGLVDDDDEIFIVDRLKEIIKYKGFQVAPAELEALLITHHDVADAAVVPILMQQLRLSRMKDEVAGEVPVAFVVRANGSQITEEEIKQYVSKQVVFYKRINRVFFTESIPKAPSGKTLRKDLRARLASEFASA
;
A
#
# COMPACT_ATOMS: atom_id res chain seq x y z
N GLU A 1 -21.27 20.57 -7.14
CA GLU A 1 -21.38 19.17 -6.69
C GLU A 1 -20.22 18.81 -5.75
N ALA A 2 -18.97 18.94 -6.18
CA ALA A 2 -17.78 18.68 -5.35
C ALA A 2 -17.80 19.30 -3.96
N THR A 3 -18.16 20.59 -3.82
CA THR A 3 -18.26 21.26 -2.50
C THR A 3 -19.24 20.58 -1.55
N LYS A 4 -20.39 20.11 -2.05
CA LYS A 4 -21.43 19.43 -1.24
C LYS A 4 -21.02 18.02 -0.80
N ASN A 5 -20.07 17.41 -1.49
CA ASN A 5 -19.52 16.09 -1.13
C ASN A 5 -18.32 16.21 -0.19
N THR A 6 -17.73 17.41 -0.08
CA THR A 6 -16.58 17.69 0.79
C THR A 6 -17.01 18.34 2.10
N ILE A 7 -18.08 19.12 2.09
CA ILE A 7 -18.69 19.73 3.28
C ILE A 7 -20.14 19.27 3.34
N ASP A 8 -20.52 18.61 4.43
CA ASP A 8 -21.87 18.10 4.60
C ASP A 8 -22.87 19.18 5.06
N LYS A 9 -24.11 18.76 5.31
CA LYS A 9 -25.21 19.66 5.71
C LYS A 9 -25.02 20.25 7.11
N GLU A 10 -24.14 19.66 7.90
CA GLU A 10 -23.80 20.08 9.26
C GLU A 10 -22.49 20.89 9.28
N GLU A 11 -22.00 21.29 8.11
CA GLU A 11 -20.79 22.10 7.91
C GLU A 11 -19.47 21.39 8.27
N TRP A 12 -19.48 20.05 8.38
CA TRP A 12 -18.27 19.28 8.62
C TRP A 12 -17.49 19.02 7.34
N LEU A 13 -16.18 19.26 7.39
CA LEU A 13 -15.24 18.97 6.30
C LEU A 13 -14.82 17.50 6.34
N HIS A 14 -15.10 16.76 5.27
CA HIS A 14 -14.69 15.38 5.10
C HIS A 14 -13.28 15.34 4.49
N THR A 15 -12.26 15.22 5.35
CA THR A 15 -10.84 15.22 4.94
C THR A 15 -10.49 14.06 3.99
N GLY A 16 -11.22 12.94 4.13
CA GLY A 16 -10.94 11.70 3.41
C GLY A 16 -9.78 10.90 4.00
N ASP A 17 -9.35 11.25 5.21
CA ASP A 17 -8.35 10.53 5.99
C ASP A 17 -9.05 9.63 7.03
N ILE A 18 -8.43 8.49 7.32
CA ILE A 18 -8.82 7.59 8.39
C ILE A 18 -7.89 7.87 9.56
N GLY A 19 -8.47 8.09 10.73
CA GLY A 19 -7.72 8.31 11.95
C GLY A 19 -8.31 7.57 13.14
N LEU A 20 -7.52 7.51 14.20
CA LEU A 20 -7.92 7.03 15.52
C LEU A 20 -7.75 8.17 16.51
N VAL A 21 -8.69 8.29 17.45
CA VAL A 21 -8.55 9.14 18.62
C VAL A 21 -8.35 8.20 19.80
N ASP A 22 -7.32 8.44 20.60
CA ASP A 22 -7.04 7.64 21.80
C ASP A 22 -7.72 8.23 23.04
N ASP A 23 -7.45 7.62 24.21
CA ASP A 23 -8.05 8.01 25.47
C ASP A 23 -7.53 9.36 26.00
N ASP A 24 -6.44 9.88 25.43
CA ASP A 24 -5.81 11.16 25.78
C ASP A 24 -6.21 12.28 24.79
N ASP A 25 -7.24 12.05 23.97
CA ASP A 25 -7.71 12.94 22.89
C ASP A 25 -6.66 13.23 21.80
N GLU A 26 -5.63 12.38 21.66
CA GLU A 26 -4.64 12.50 20.59
C GLU A 26 -5.15 11.87 19.28
N ILE A 27 -4.95 12.58 18.16
CA ILE A 27 -5.40 12.15 16.84
C ILE A 27 -4.24 11.53 16.06
N PHE A 28 -4.40 10.25 15.68
CA PHE A 28 -3.45 9.52 14.85
C PHE A 28 -4.03 9.34 13.44
N ILE A 29 -3.34 9.89 12.43
CA ILE A 29 -3.72 9.69 11.03
C ILE A 29 -3.13 8.35 10.54
N VAL A 30 -4.01 7.42 10.17
CA VAL A 30 -3.65 6.06 9.76
C VAL A 30 -3.32 6.01 8.27
N ASP A 31 -4.28 6.38 7.42
CA ASP A 31 -4.09 6.40 5.96
C ASP A 31 -5.24 7.17 5.29
N ARG A 32 -5.23 7.28 3.96
CA ARG A 32 -6.33 7.88 3.21
C ARG A 32 -7.37 6.85 2.86
N LEU A 33 -8.65 7.21 3.01
CA LEU A 33 -9.79 6.33 2.73
C LEU A 33 -9.75 5.70 1.32
N LYS A 34 -9.27 6.45 0.33
CA LYS A 34 -9.15 5.99 -1.07
C LYS A 34 -7.91 5.14 -1.37
N GLU A 35 -7.00 5.00 -0.41
CA GLU A 35 -5.74 4.27 -0.56
C GLU A 35 -5.74 2.95 0.21
N ILE A 36 -6.73 2.72 1.08
CA ILE A 36 -6.97 1.44 1.75
C ILE A 36 -7.14 0.29 0.75
N ILE A 37 -6.42 -0.80 1.02
CA ILE A 37 -6.47 -2.04 0.26
C ILE A 37 -7.60 -2.90 0.82
N LYS A 38 -8.51 -3.36 -0.05
CA LYS A 38 -9.68 -4.16 0.29
C LYS A 38 -9.45 -5.64 0.01
N TYR A 39 -8.96 -6.36 1.03
CA TYR A 39 -8.67 -7.79 0.96
C TYR A 39 -9.80 -8.60 1.59
N LYS A 40 -10.63 -9.32 0.82
CA LYS A 40 -11.70 -10.21 1.35
C LYS A 40 -12.54 -9.62 2.50
N GLY A 41 -12.87 -8.33 2.45
CA GLY A 41 -13.62 -7.62 3.49
C GLY A 41 -12.76 -7.02 4.63
N PHE A 42 -11.48 -7.36 4.71
CA PHE A 42 -10.49 -6.68 5.55
C PHE A 42 -9.95 -5.43 4.88
N GLN A 43 -9.68 -4.41 5.69
CA GLN A 43 -9.04 -3.17 5.29
C GLN A 43 -7.58 -3.20 5.72
N VAL A 44 -6.69 -2.95 4.78
CA VAL A 44 -5.24 -2.89 5.03
C VAL A 44 -4.76 -1.49 4.67
N ALA A 45 -4.09 -0.84 5.61
CA ALA A 45 -3.46 0.46 5.41
C ALA A 45 -2.07 0.25 4.76
N PRO A 46 -1.83 0.75 3.54
CA PRO A 46 -0.50 0.77 2.94
C PRO A 46 0.56 1.39 3.87
N ALA A 47 0.26 2.49 4.55
CA ALA A 47 1.21 3.21 5.39
C ALA A 47 1.81 2.33 6.51
N GLU A 48 1.01 1.44 7.09
CA GLU A 48 1.48 0.48 8.11
C GLU A 48 2.53 -0.48 7.55
N LEU A 49 2.30 -1.00 6.35
CA LEU A 49 3.23 -1.92 5.68
C LEU A 49 4.49 -1.21 5.19
N GLU A 50 4.36 0.03 4.73
CA GLU A 50 5.49 0.87 4.32
C GLU A 50 6.38 1.19 5.52
N ALA A 51 5.80 1.60 6.65
CA ALA A 51 6.53 1.84 7.89
C ALA A 51 7.31 0.57 8.31
N LEU A 52 6.66 -0.60 8.26
CA LEU A 52 7.29 -1.88 8.57
C LEU A 52 8.45 -2.23 7.64
N LEU A 53 8.31 -1.97 6.34
CA LEU A 53 9.35 -2.24 5.35
C LEU A 53 10.58 -1.36 5.57
N ILE A 54 10.37 -0.08 5.88
CA ILE A 54 11.46 0.91 6.08
C ILE A 54 12.27 0.62 7.36
N THR A 55 11.73 -0.11 8.34
CA THR A 55 12.54 -0.54 9.51
C THR A 55 13.54 -1.65 9.16
N HIS A 56 13.46 -2.27 7.98
CA HIS A 56 14.42 -3.27 7.55
C HIS A 56 15.70 -2.61 7.00
N HIS A 57 16.87 -2.97 7.54
CA HIS A 57 18.16 -2.35 7.16
C HIS A 57 18.51 -2.41 5.66
N ASP A 58 18.06 -3.45 4.95
CA ASP A 58 18.23 -3.59 3.49
C ASP A 58 17.24 -2.78 2.63
N VAL A 59 16.30 -2.05 3.22
CA VAL A 59 15.28 -1.27 2.52
C VAL A 59 15.54 0.22 2.75
N ALA A 60 15.77 0.96 1.67
CA ALA A 60 16.00 2.41 1.72
C ALA A 60 14.70 3.22 1.65
N ASP A 61 13.73 2.74 0.88
CA ASP A 61 12.41 3.37 0.69
C ASP A 61 11.41 2.32 0.22
N ALA A 62 10.13 2.52 0.53
CA ALA A 62 9.09 1.59 0.15
C ALA A 62 7.75 2.30 -0.11
N ALA A 63 6.96 1.71 -1.00
CA ALA A 63 5.58 2.10 -1.22
C ALA A 63 4.72 0.87 -1.45
N VAL A 64 3.53 0.84 -0.87
CA VAL A 64 2.58 -0.26 -1.02
C VAL A 64 1.35 0.24 -1.76
N VAL A 65 0.87 -0.57 -2.71
CA VAL A 65 -0.30 -0.26 -3.54
C VAL A 65 -1.28 -1.43 -3.59
N PRO A 66 -2.59 -1.17 -3.67
CA PRO A 66 -3.59 -2.20 -3.97
C PRO A 66 -3.44 -2.65 -5.42
N ILE A 67 -3.47 -3.97 -5.62
CA ILE A 67 -3.61 -4.60 -6.94
C ILE A 67 -4.71 -5.64 -6.89
N LEU A 68 -5.53 -5.73 -7.94
CA LEU A 68 -6.53 -6.78 -8.01
C LEU A 68 -5.83 -8.13 -8.18
N MET A 69 -6.20 -9.12 -7.37
CA MET A 69 -5.60 -10.47 -7.36
C MET A 69 -5.50 -11.06 -8.79
N GLN A 70 -6.53 -10.87 -9.61
CA GLN A 70 -6.57 -11.35 -10.99
C GLN A 70 -5.52 -10.72 -11.92
N GLN A 71 -5.08 -9.49 -11.64
CA GLN A 71 -4.07 -8.80 -12.44
C GLN A 71 -2.68 -9.37 -12.23
N LEU A 72 -2.43 -9.99 -11.07
CA LEU A 72 -1.10 -10.54 -10.75
C LEU A 72 -0.72 -11.76 -11.58
N ARG A 73 -1.61 -12.34 -12.41
CA ARG A 73 -1.39 -13.58 -13.21
C ARG A 73 -0.75 -14.75 -12.42
N LEU A 74 -0.74 -14.68 -11.09
CA LEU A 74 0.02 -15.54 -10.20
C LEU A 74 -0.80 -16.71 -9.67
N SER A 75 -2.10 -16.78 -9.98
CA SER A 75 -2.94 -17.84 -9.46
C SER A 75 -3.14 -18.96 -10.47
N ARG A 76 -2.55 -20.11 -10.16
CA ARG A 76 -3.02 -21.43 -10.62
C ARG A 76 -4.42 -21.75 -10.06
N MET A 77 -4.90 -20.99 -9.08
CA MET A 77 -6.26 -21.08 -8.53
C MET A 77 -7.13 -20.01 -9.18
N LYS A 78 -7.82 -20.39 -10.26
CA LYS A 78 -8.80 -19.53 -10.98
C LYS A 78 -9.95 -19.04 -10.09
N ASP A 79 -10.13 -19.63 -8.90
CA ASP A 79 -11.33 -19.45 -8.09
C ASP A 79 -11.13 -18.57 -6.83
N GLU A 80 -9.90 -18.15 -6.51
CA GLU A 80 -9.65 -17.34 -5.31
C GLU A 80 -9.68 -15.84 -5.62
N VAL A 81 -10.86 -15.23 -5.44
CA VAL A 81 -11.05 -13.78 -5.60
C VAL A 81 -10.80 -13.09 -4.26
N ALA A 82 -9.54 -12.75 -3.98
CA ALA A 82 -9.19 -11.94 -2.80
C ALA A 82 -9.66 -10.47 -2.89
N GLY A 83 -10.12 -10.03 -4.08
CA GLY A 83 -10.34 -8.62 -4.37
C GLY A 83 -9.00 -7.94 -4.62
N GLU A 84 -8.59 -7.05 -3.73
CA GLU A 84 -7.29 -6.39 -3.76
C GLU A 84 -6.28 -7.08 -2.84
N VAL A 85 -5.01 -7.02 -3.21
CA VAL A 85 -3.90 -7.51 -2.40
C VAL A 85 -2.78 -6.47 -2.28
N PRO A 86 -2.00 -6.48 -1.18
CA PRO A 86 -0.85 -5.60 -1.03
C PRO A 86 0.30 -5.99 -1.96
N VAL A 87 0.79 -5.03 -2.73
CA VAL A 87 2.00 -5.15 -3.54
C VAL A 87 2.98 -4.06 -3.15
N ALA A 88 4.23 -4.44 -2.89
CA ALA A 88 5.27 -3.51 -2.48
C ALA A 88 6.19 -3.13 -3.64
N PHE A 89 6.51 -1.84 -3.73
CA PHE A 89 7.68 -1.32 -4.43
C PHE A 89 8.76 -1.05 -3.40
N VAL A 90 9.96 -1.54 -3.65
CA VAL A 90 11.08 -1.46 -2.70
C VAL A 90 12.31 -0.90 -3.39
N VAL A 91 12.91 0.11 -2.78
CA VAL A 91 14.25 0.59 -3.10
C VAL A 91 15.21 -0.09 -2.13
N ARG A 92 16.18 -0.83 -2.66
CA ARG A 92 17.18 -1.51 -1.84
C ARG A 92 18.15 -0.49 -1.23
N ALA A 93 18.62 -0.78 -0.03
CA ALA A 93 19.79 -0.12 0.54
C ALA A 93 21.03 -0.37 -0.34
N ASN A 94 21.99 0.55 -0.28
CA ASN A 94 23.18 0.48 -1.11
C ASN A 94 23.95 -0.84 -0.88
N GLY A 95 24.26 -1.55 -1.96
CA GLY A 95 24.94 -2.85 -1.93
C GLY A 95 24.06 -4.04 -1.52
N SER A 96 22.81 -3.83 -1.13
CA SER A 96 21.92 -4.92 -0.73
C SER A 96 21.49 -5.78 -1.92
N GLN A 97 21.35 -7.08 -1.67
CA GLN A 97 20.83 -8.07 -2.62
C GLN A 97 19.53 -8.71 -2.12
N ILE A 98 18.86 -8.09 -1.14
CA ILE A 98 17.63 -8.64 -0.54
C ILE A 98 16.62 -9.04 -1.61
N THR A 99 16.12 -10.26 -1.50
CA THR A 99 15.21 -10.89 -2.45
C THR A 99 13.75 -10.59 -2.10
N GLU A 100 12.86 -10.81 -3.07
CA GLU A 100 11.42 -10.72 -2.84
C GLU A 100 10.96 -11.67 -1.73
N GLU A 101 11.51 -12.88 -1.68
CA GLU A 101 11.12 -13.90 -0.71
C GLU A 101 11.52 -13.49 0.71
N GLU A 102 12.73 -12.94 0.88
CA GLU A 102 13.20 -12.43 2.17
C GLU A 102 12.31 -11.30 2.70
N ILE A 103 11.90 -10.37 1.83
CA ILE A 103 10.98 -9.28 2.19
C ILE A 103 9.61 -9.83 2.61
N LYS A 104 9.04 -10.76 1.83
CA LYS A 104 7.75 -11.39 2.17
C LYS A 104 7.84 -12.13 3.49
N GLN A 105 8.92 -12.88 3.69
CA GLN A 105 9.15 -13.63 4.93
C GLN A 105 9.27 -12.67 6.12
N TYR A 106 10.04 -11.59 6.00
CA TYR A 106 10.20 -10.57 7.03
C TYR A 106 8.85 -9.94 7.43
N VAL A 107 8.04 -9.53 6.45
CA VAL A 107 6.71 -8.95 6.72
C VAL A 107 5.77 -9.99 7.34
N SER A 108 5.73 -11.21 6.80
CA SER A 108 4.79 -12.26 7.25
C SER A 108 4.96 -12.71 8.70
N LYS A 109 6.15 -12.50 9.29
CA LYS A 109 6.43 -12.78 10.70
C LYS A 109 5.83 -11.74 11.66
N GLN A 110 5.50 -10.56 11.15
CA GLN A 110 5.08 -9.40 11.95
C GLN A 110 3.61 -9.04 11.72
N VAL A 111 3.00 -9.53 10.64
CA VAL A 111 1.61 -9.21 10.28
C VAL A 111 0.76 -10.45 10.06
N VAL A 112 -0.53 -10.29 10.31
CA VAL A 112 -1.59 -11.26 10.02
C VAL A 112 -1.73 -11.54 8.52
N PHE A 113 -2.32 -12.68 8.16
CA PHE A 113 -2.27 -13.23 6.79
C PHE A 113 -2.79 -12.27 5.70
N TYR A 114 -3.84 -11.49 5.97
CA TYR A 114 -4.44 -10.57 5.01
C TYR A 114 -3.65 -9.28 4.78
N LYS A 115 -2.65 -8.98 5.63
CA LYS A 115 -1.74 -7.85 5.47
C LYS A 115 -0.44 -8.22 4.74
N ARG A 116 -0.22 -9.50 4.45
CA ARG A 116 1.04 -9.98 3.84
C ARG A 116 1.21 -9.40 2.44
N ILE A 117 2.47 -9.13 2.09
CA ILE A 117 2.83 -8.68 0.73
C ILE A 117 2.74 -9.86 -0.25
N ASN A 118 1.98 -9.68 -1.32
CA ASN A 118 1.80 -10.70 -2.35
C ASN A 118 2.90 -10.69 -3.40
N ARG A 119 3.46 -9.52 -3.72
CA ARG A 119 4.53 -9.32 -4.70
C ARG A 119 5.41 -8.15 -4.30
N VAL A 120 6.70 -8.25 -4.61
CA VAL A 120 7.66 -7.15 -4.46
C VAL A 120 8.24 -6.79 -5.82
N PHE A 121 8.26 -5.50 -6.14
CA PHE A 121 8.95 -4.94 -7.29
C PHE A 121 10.11 -4.08 -6.81
N PHE A 122 11.32 -4.37 -7.29
CA PHE A 122 12.47 -3.53 -7.01
C PHE A 122 12.51 -2.37 -7.98
N THR A 123 12.73 -1.16 -7.45
CA THR A 123 12.81 0.07 -8.25
C THR A 123 13.93 0.95 -7.74
N GLU A 124 14.42 1.86 -8.59
CA GLU A 124 15.48 2.79 -8.23
C GLU A 124 14.98 3.90 -7.30
N SER A 125 13.71 4.28 -7.42
CA SER A 125 13.10 5.32 -6.60
C SER A 125 11.58 5.20 -6.51
N ILE A 126 11.04 5.63 -5.38
CA ILE A 126 9.60 5.81 -5.19
C ILE A 126 9.20 7.20 -5.71
N PRO A 127 8.24 7.31 -6.65
CA PRO A 127 7.79 8.59 -7.15
C PRO A 127 7.09 9.37 -6.05
N LYS A 128 7.59 10.56 -5.74
CA LYS A 128 7.07 11.44 -4.70
C LYS A 128 6.78 12.83 -5.28
N ALA A 129 5.72 13.46 -4.80
CA ALA A 129 5.44 14.88 -5.06
C ALA A 129 6.50 15.76 -4.37
N PRO A 130 6.63 17.05 -4.72
CA PRO A 130 7.51 17.98 -4.01
C PRO A 130 7.27 18.06 -2.49
N SER A 131 6.05 17.74 -2.04
CA SER A 131 5.71 17.65 -0.61
C SER A 131 6.13 16.33 0.06
N GLY A 132 6.84 15.44 -0.65
CA GLY A 132 7.24 14.11 -0.16
C GLY A 132 6.16 13.03 -0.31
N LYS A 133 4.95 13.41 -0.74
CA LYS A 133 3.82 12.48 -0.87
C LYS A 133 4.06 11.44 -1.96
N THR A 134 3.99 10.16 -1.62
CA THR A 134 4.05 9.05 -2.58
C THR A 134 2.95 9.16 -3.64
N LEU A 135 3.35 9.15 -4.91
CA LEU A 135 2.47 9.19 -6.07
C LEU A 135 2.03 7.77 -6.42
N ARG A 136 1.19 7.16 -5.56
CA ARG A 136 0.67 5.78 -5.74
C ARG A 136 -0.08 5.55 -7.05
N LYS A 137 -0.57 6.61 -7.70
CA LYS A 137 -1.18 6.52 -9.05
C LYS A 137 -0.14 6.09 -10.09
N ASP A 138 1.07 6.62 -10.01
CA ASP A 138 2.12 6.38 -10.99
C ASP A 138 2.67 4.96 -10.83
N LEU A 139 2.82 4.49 -9.59
CA LEU A 139 3.17 3.10 -9.29
C LEU A 139 2.13 2.11 -9.84
N ARG A 140 0.83 2.39 -9.68
CA ARG A 140 -0.25 1.57 -10.26
C ARG A 140 -0.22 1.60 -11.80
N ALA A 141 0.08 2.75 -12.40
CA ALA A 141 0.19 2.87 -13.86
C ALA A 141 1.38 2.05 -14.41
N ARG A 142 2.53 2.04 -13.70
CA ARG A 142 3.68 1.19 -14.06
C ARG A 142 3.29 -0.29 -14.11
N LEU A 143 2.57 -0.78 -13.09
CA LEU A 143 2.08 -2.17 -13.06
C LEU A 143 1.11 -2.46 -14.19
N ALA A 144 0.17 -1.56 -14.48
CA ALA A 144 -0.76 -1.73 -15.58
C ALA A 144 -0.04 -1.86 -16.94
N SER A 145 1.02 -1.07 -17.15
CA SER A 145 1.86 -1.17 -18.34
C SER A 145 2.61 -2.50 -18.39
N GLU A 146 3.21 -2.91 -17.29
CA GLU A 146 3.99 -4.16 -17.20
C GLU A 146 3.11 -5.40 -17.45
N PHE A 147 1.89 -5.42 -16.91
CA PHE A 147 0.90 -6.49 -17.18
C PHE A 147 0.33 -6.47 -18.60
N ALA A 148 0.38 -5.34 -19.31
CA ALA A 148 -0.06 -5.22 -20.69
C ALA A 148 1.03 -5.61 -21.70
N SER A 149 2.30 -5.48 -21.33
CA SER A 149 3.45 -5.88 -22.15
C SER A 149 3.84 -7.36 -22.00
N ALA A 150 3.32 -8.05 -20.98
CA ALA A 150 3.49 -9.48 -20.73
C ALA A 150 2.32 -10.30 -21.28
#